data_AF-A0A6N0NX85-F1
#
_entry.id   AF-A0A6N0NX85-F1
#
_cell.length_a   1.000
_cell.length_b   1.000
_cell.length_c   1.000
_cell.angle_alpha   90.00
_cell.angle_beta   90.00
_cell.angle_gamma   90.00
#
_symmetry.space_group_name_H-M   'P 1'
#
loop_
_entity.id
_entity.type
_entity.pdbx_description
1 polymer ?
#
loop_
_entity_poly.entity_id
_entity_poly.type
_entity_poly.pdbx_seq_one_letter_code
_entity_poly.pdbx_strand_id
1 'polypeptide(L)'
;MEVVDVGAYIGDTAVFFAVKDAKRVIGFELLPSVYKVALENVELNGLEDRVALINADVGSKDGTIKVPSVIDLDKSGVFHVTDEGDIEEPLYPLKRVRELVKDPYLLKMDCEGWRLTS
;
A
#
# COMPACT_ATOMS: atom_id res chain seq x y z
N MET A 1 3.87 -6.35 17.39
CA MET A 1 2.53 -6.49 16.77
C MET A 1 2.72 -6.53 15.25
N GLU A 2 1.70 -6.92 14.50
CA GLU A 2 1.71 -6.75 13.04
C GLU A 2 1.13 -5.38 12.68
N VAL A 3 1.58 -4.82 11.56
CA VAL A 3 1.12 -3.53 11.04
C VAL A 3 0.64 -3.69 9.61
N VAL A 4 -0.49 -3.07 9.30
CA VAL A 4 -0.96 -2.86 7.94
C VAL A 4 -0.83 -1.37 7.63
N ASP A 5 -0.18 -1.06 6.52
CA ASP A 5 0.02 0.29 6.00
C ASP A 5 -0.67 0.40 4.62
N VAL A 6 -1.88 0.95 4.59
CA VAL A 6 -2.61 1.18 3.34
C VAL A 6 -2.28 2.57 2.80
N GLY A 7 -1.86 2.62 1.54
CA GLY A 7 -1.19 3.79 0.96
C GLY A 7 0.22 3.90 1.51
N ALA A 8 1.01 2.85 1.27
CA ALA A 8 2.39 2.76 1.73
C ALA A 8 3.30 3.79 1.04
N TYR A 9 2.86 4.38 -0.07
CA TYR A 9 3.59 5.36 -0.86
C TYR A 9 5.00 4.87 -1.16
N ILE A 10 6.04 5.66 -0.88
CA ILE A 10 7.46 5.28 -1.04
C ILE A 10 7.97 4.35 0.08
N GLY A 11 7.10 3.80 0.94
CA GLY A 11 7.45 2.82 1.96
C GLY A 11 8.08 3.39 3.24
N ASP A 12 8.10 4.71 3.42
CA ASP A 12 8.72 5.37 4.57
C ASP A 12 8.08 4.96 5.92
N THR A 13 6.75 4.89 5.96
CA THR A 13 5.97 4.48 7.12
C THR A 13 6.15 2.99 7.40
N ALA A 14 6.21 2.17 6.35
CA ALA A 14 6.48 0.74 6.49
C ALA A 14 7.87 0.46 7.07
N VAL A 15 8.91 1.15 6.57
CA VAL A 15 10.27 1.11 7.12
C VAL A 15 10.28 1.59 8.56
N PHE A 16 9.61 2.72 8.87
CA PHE A 16 9.53 3.24 10.23
C PHE A 16 8.98 2.21 11.22
N PHE A 17 7.86 1.56 10.89
CA PHE A 17 7.27 0.55 11.76
C PHE A 17 8.17 -0.68 11.93
N ALA A 18 8.81 -1.16 10.87
CA ALA A 18 9.75 -2.26 10.96
C ALA A 18 10.96 -1.93 11.86
N VAL A 19 11.51 -0.72 11.75
CA VAL A 19 12.59 -0.24 12.64
C VAL A 19 12.10 -0.07 14.09
N LYS A 20 10.81 0.24 14.31
CA LYS A 20 10.18 0.33 15.64
C LYS A 20 9.63 -1.01 16.17
N ASP A 21 10.29 -2.12 15.83
CA ASP A 21 9.99 -3.45 16.35
C ASP A 21 8.60 -4.01 15.98
N ALA A 22 7.99 -3.53 14.89
CA ALA A 22 6.88 -4.27 14.28
C ALA A 22 7.37 -5.65 13.85
N LYS A 23 6.63 -6.71 14.19
CA LYS A 23 7.03 -8.09 13.88
C LYS A 23 7.03 -8.33 12.37
N ARG A 24 6.04 -7.75 11.71
CA ARG A 24 5.85 -7.75 10.27
C ARG A 24 5.02 -6.53 9.89
N VAL A 25 5.33 -5.93 8.74
CA VAL A 25 4.56 -4.86 8.13
C VAL A 25 4.05 -5.33 6.78
N ILE A 26 2.78 -5.09 6.49
CA ILE A 26 2.17 -5.33 5.18
C ILE A 26 1.76 -3.98 4.61
N GLY A 27 2.49 -3.51 3.59
CA GLY A 27 2.20 -2.27 2.90
C GLY A 27 1.40 -2.51 1.62
N PHE A 28 0.44 -1.65 1.34
CA PHE A 28 -0.33 -1.63 0.10
C PHE A 28 -0.08 -0.31 -0.60
N GLU A 29 0.44 -0.34 -1.82
CA GLU A 29 0.61 0.86 -2.65
C GLU A 29 -0.03 0.61 -4.02
N LEU A 30 -0.86 1.56 -4.44
CA LEU A 30 -1.63 1.43 -5.67
C LEU A 30 -0.79 1.76 -6.91
N LEU A 31 0.02 2.83 -6.87
CA LEU A 31 0.71 3.36 -8.03
C LEU A 31 1.97 2.54 -8.33
N PRO A 32 2.09 1.82 -9.47
CA PRO A 32 3.17 0.84 -9.63
C PRO A 32 4.57 1.44 -9.70
N SER A 33 4.72 2.63 -10.27
CA SER A 33 6.01 3.34 -10.26
C SER A 33 6.44 3.76 -8.85
N VAL A 34 5.48 4.13 -7.98
CA VAL A 34 5.73 4.46 -6.58
C VAL A 34 6.00 3.21 -5.75
N TYR A 35 5.23 2.14 -5.97
CA TYR A 35 5.43 0.83 -5.37
C TYR A 35 6.85 0.29 -5.61
N LYS A 36 7.40 0.48 -6.81
CA LYS A 36 8.81 0.10 -7.10
C LYS A 36 9.80 0.87 -6.22
N VAL A 37 9.58 2.16 -6.01
CA VAL A 37 10.42 2.97 -5.10
C VAL A 37 10.28 2.47 -3.67
N ALA A 38 9.08 2.06 -3.26
CA ALA A 38 8.88 1.47 -1.93
C ALA A 38 9.66 0.15 -1.76
N LEU A 39 9.67 -0.72 -2.77
CA LEU A 39 10.49 -1.93 -2.76
C LEU A 39 11.99 -1.60 -2.62
N GLU A 40 12.48 -0.65 -3.41
CA GLU A 40 13.88 -0.19 -3.33
C GLU A 40 14.21 0.35 -1.93
N ASN A 41 13.31 1.12 -1.32
CA ASN A 41 13.51 1.65 0.03
C ASN A 41 13.53 0.54 1.10
N VAL A 42 12.72 -0.50 0.95
CA VAL A 42 12.76 -1.67 1.85
C VAL A 42 14.09 -2.42 1.71
N GLU A 43 14.54 -2.66 0.48
CA GLU A 43 15.82 -3.32 0.18
C GLU A 43 17.02 -2.52 0.69
N LEU A 44 17.03 -1.20 0.48
CA LEU A 44 18.09 -0.31 0.96
C LEU A 44 18.24 -0.31 2.49
N ASN A 45 17.18 -0.68 3.22
CA ASN A 45 17.20 -0.81 4.68
C ASN A 45 17.40 -2.25 5.16
N GLY A 46 17.47 -3.25 4.28
CA GLY A 46 17.62 -4.66 4.63
C GLY A 46 16.44 -5.21 5.44
N LEU A 47 15.21 -4.80 5.09
CA LEU A 47 13.98 -5.10 5.82
C LEU A 47 13.03 -6.05 5.07
N GLU A 48 13.50 -6.71 4.02
CA GLU A 48 12.72 -7.60 3.15
C GLU A 48 12.12 -8.80 3.89
N ASP A 49 12.73 -9.22 5.00
CA ASP A 49 12.24 -10.29 5.87
C ASP A 49 11.07 -9.85 6.77
N ARG A 50 10.88 -8.53 6.93
CA ARG A 50 9.91 -7.93 7.86
C ARG A 50 8.84 -7.12 7.16
N VAL A 51 9.11 -6.58 5.97
CA VAL A 51 8.18 -5.74 5.21
C VAL A 51 7.77 -6.45 3.93
N ALA A 52 6.48 -6.73 3.81
CA ALA A 52 5.88 -7.23 2.58
C ALA A 52 5.07 -6.11 1.92
N LEU A 53 5.46 -5.68 0.73
CA LEU A 53 4.70 -4.71 -0.06
C LEU A 53 3.84 -5.44 -1.09
N ILE A 54 2.63 -4.92 -1.32
CA ILE A 54 1.67 -5.43 -2.28
C ILE A 54 1.24 -4.28 -3.17
N ASN A 55 1.40 -4.44 -4.50
CA ASN A 55 0.91 -3.47 -5.47
C ASN A 55 -0.60 -3.65 -5.65
N ALA A 56 -1.38 -2.95 -4.82
CA ALA A 56 -2.83 -2.99 -4.78
C ALA A 56 -3.32 -1.86 -3.86
N ASP A 57 -4.61 -1.51 -3.96
CA ASP A 57 -5.29 -0.67 -2.98
C ASP A 57 -6.28 -1.49 -2.12
N VAL A 58 -6.78 -0.89 -1.04
CA VAL A 58 -7.79 -1.48 -0.16
C VAL A 58 -9.06 -0.65 -0.20
N GLY A 59 -10.18 -1.31 -0.51
CA GLY A 59 -11.49 -0.67 -0.66
C GLY A 59 -12.63 -1.42 0.01
N SER A 60 -13.86 -1.07 -0.39
CA SER A 60 -15.10 -1.66 0.14
C SER A 60 -15.41 -3.04 -0.45
N LYS A 61 -14.92 -3.34 -1.66
CA LYS A 61 -15.20 -4.57 -2.41
C LYS A 61 -13.97 -5.04 -3.18
N ASP A 62 -13.99 -6.32 -3.55
CA ASP A 62 -12.99 -6.91 -4.45
C ASP A 62 -13.20 -6.39 -5.87
N GLY A 63 -12.11 -6.10 -6.58
CA GLY A 63 -12.16 -5.59 -7.94
C GLY A 63 -10.81 -5.14 -8.47
N THR A 64 -10.86 -4.28 -9.49
CA THR A 64 -9.69 -3.61 -10.07
C THR A 64 -9.96 -2.12 -10.22
N ILE A 65 -8.88 -1.35 -10.34
CA ILE A 65 -8.91 0.10 -10.48
C ILE A 65 -7.91 0.54 -11.53
N LYS A 66 -8.28 1.52 -12.37
CA LYS A 66 -7.40 2.03 -13.40
C LYS A 66 -6.51 3.13 -12.85
N VAL A 67 -5.22 3.02 -13.14
CA VAL A 67 -4.19 3.97 -12.71
C VAL A 67 -3.13 4.15 -13.79
N PRO A 68 -2.37 5.26 -13.77
CA PRO A 68 -1.19 5.39 -14.61
C PRO A 68 -0.09 4.40 -14.19
N SER A 69 0.51 3.70 -15.16
CA SER A 69 1.66 2.81 -14.93
C SER A 69 2.89 3.57 -14.45
N VAL A 70 3.05 4.80 -14.91
CA VAL A 70 4.12 5.72 -14.52
C VAL A 70 3.52 7.07 -14.17
N ILE A 71 3.88 7.57 -12.99
CA ILE A 71 3.59 8.93 -12.55
C ILE A 71 4.89 9.55 -12.04
N ASP A 72 4.99 10.87 -12.18
CA ASP A 72 6.06 11.65 -11.57
C ASP A 72 5.92 11.60 -10.04
N LEU A 73 6.99 11.23 -9.33
CA LEU A 73 6.99 11.14 -7.86
C LEU A 73 6.61 12.47 -7.20
N ASP A 74 6.97 13.61 -7.82
CA ASP A 74 6.60 14.92 -7.29
C ASP A 74 5.09 15.18 -7.39
N LYS A 75 4.40 14.44 -8.26
CA LYS A 75 2.95 14.56 -8.48
C LYS A 75 2.15 13.44 -7.81
N SER A 76 2.79 12.34 -7.41
CA SER A 76 2.06 11.20 -6.84
C SER A 76 1.46 11.48 -5.46
N GLY A 77 2.05 12.36 -4.65
CA GLY A 77 1.49 12.69 -3.32
C GLY A 77 0.21 13.55 -3.33
N VAL A 78 -0.29 13.93 -4.50
CA VAL A 78 -1.59 14.60 -4.69
C VAL A 78 -2.45 13.86 -5.72
N PHE A 79 -2.06 12.63 -6.06
CA PHE A 79 -2.81 11.82 -7.01
C PHE A 79 -4.17 11.47 -6.41
N HIS A 80 -5.21 11.49 -7.24
CA HIS A 80 -6.50 10.96 -6.85
C HIS A 80 -7.03 10.06 -7.95
N VAL A 81 -7.65 8.96 -7.55
CA VAL A 81 -8.19 7.98 -8.50
C VAL A 81 -9.34 8.58 -9.30
N THR A 82 -9.15 8.65 -10.62
CA THR A 82 -10.14 9.13 -11.59
C THR A 82 -10.83 8.01 -12.39
N ASP A 83 -10.50 6.74 -12.14
CA ASP A 83 -10.82 5.58 -13.01
C ASP A 83 -10.23 5.69 -14.44
N GLU A 84 -9.24 6.56 -14.62
CA GLU A 84 -8.46 6.69 -15.85
C GLU A 84 -7.05 6.12 -15.63
N GLY A 85 -6.47 5.52 -16.66
CA GLY A 85 -5.17 4.87 -16.56
C GLY A 85 -4.93 3.90 -17.71
N ASP A 86 -3.67 3.54 -17.90
CA ASP A 86 -3.21 2.59 -18.92
C ASP A 86 -3.09 1.15 -18.38
N ILE A 87 -3.26 0.95 -17.08
CA ILE A 87 -3.20 -0.35 -16.41
C ILE A 87 -4.32 -0.51 -15.38
N GLU A 88 -4.58 -1.76 -14.99
CA GLU A 88 -5.53 -2.14 -13.94
C GLU A 88 -4.79 -2.81 -12.79
N GLU A 89 -4.92 -2.25 -11.59
CA GLU A 89 -4.34 -2.81 -10.37
C GLU A 89 -5.43 -3.38 -9.44
N PRO A 90 -5.12 -4.38 -8.61
CA PRO A 90 -6.09 -4.99 -7.72
C PRO A 90 -6.61 -4.02 -6.65
N LEU A 91 -7.89 -4.17 -6.32
CA LEU A 91 -8.54 -3.55 -5.17
C LEU A 91 -9.05 -4.65 -4.25
N TYR A 92 -8.52 -4.72 -3.03
CA TYR A 92 -8.93 -5.75 -2.07
C TYR A 92 -9.89 -5.21 -1.02
N PRO A 93 -10.91 -5.99 -0.60
CA PRO A 93 -11.76 -5.58 0.50
C PRO A 93 -11.00 -5.63 1.83
N LEU A 94 -11.33 -4.76 2.78
CA LEU A 94 -10.73 -4.75 4.13
C LEU A 94 -10.79 -6.12 4.84
N LYS A 95 -11.82 -6.94 4.53
CA LYS A 95 -11.90 -8.32 5.03
C LYS A 95 -10.69 -9.18 4.63
N ARG A 96 -10.18 -9.02 3.40
CA ARG A 96 -9.01 -9.75 2.92
C ARG A 96 -7.74 -9.29 3.65
N VAL A 97 -7.61 -8.00 3.92
CA VAL A 97 -6.51 -7.44 4.73
C VAL A 97 -6.50 -8.07 6.13
N ARG A 98 -7.67 -8.19 6.74
CA ARG A 98 -7.83 -8.82 8.06
C ARG A 98 -7.36 -10.28 8.09
N GLU A 99 -7.52 -11.02 7.00
CA GLU A 99 -7.07 -12.42 6.90
C GLU A 99 -5.53 -12.55 6.82
N LEU A 100 -4.81 -11.46 6.54
CA LEU A 100 -3.34 -11.45 6.43
C LEU A 100 -2.62 -11.22 7.77
N VAL A 101 -3.36 -10.90 8.83
CA VAL A 101 -2.81 -10.46 10.12
C VAL A 101 -3.47 -11.14 11.33
N LYS A 102 -2.77 -11.15 12.47
CA LYS A 102 -3.20 -11.69 13.76
C LYS A 102 -3.45 -10.60 14.78
N ASP A 103 -4.46 -10.80 15.63
CA ASP A 103 -4.73 -9.87 16.74
C ASP A 103 -3.67 -9.90 17.84
N PRO A 104 -3.39 -8.74 18.46
CA PRO A 104 -3.75 -7.39 18.02
C PRO A 104 -2.82 -6.90 16.89
N TYR A 105 -3.36 -6.10 15.97
CA TYR A 105 -2.61 -5.45 14.87
C TYR A 105 -2.93 -3.95 14.81
N LEU A 106 -2.05 -3.18 14.17
CA LEU A 106 -2.24 -1.76 13.88
C LEU A 106 -2.63 -1.60 12.40
N LEU A 107 -3.65 -0.78 12.12
CA LEU A 107 -4.02 -0.36 10.77
C LEU A 107 -3.73 1.14 10.63
N LYS A 108 -2.80 1.49 9.75
CA LYS A 108 -2.62 2.86 9.22
C LYS A 108 -3.23 2.89 7.82
N MET A 109 -3.99 3.94 7.53
CA MET A 109 -4.72 4.08 6.26
C MET A 109 -4.65 5.54 5.82
N ASP A 110 -3.96 5.77 4.71
CA ASP A 110 -3.80 7.09 4.07
C ASP A 110 -3.76 6.87 2.56
N CYS A 111 -4.94 6.86 1.92
CA CYS A 111 -5.12 6.31 0.57
C CYS A 111 -5.58 7.37 -0.42
N GLU A 112 -4.99 7.35 -1.61
CA GLU A 112 -5.26 8.30 -2.70
C GLU A 112 -6.62 8.11 -3.39
N GLY A 113 -7.31 7.00 -3.11
CA GLY A 113 -8.45 6.52 -3.89
C GLY A 113 -9.69 6.11 -3.10
N TRP A 114 -9.84 6.53 -1.84
CA TRP A 114 -10.89 6.03 -0.96
C TRP A 114 -12.32 6.26 -1.51
N ARG A 115 -12.99 5.17 -1.93
CA ARG A 115 -14.40 5.17 -2.38
C ARG A 115 -15.28 4.35 -1.44
N LEU A 116 -15.94 4.99 -0.48
CA LEU A 116 -17.08 4.41 0.24
C LEU A 116 -18.32 4.44 -0.66
N THR A 117 -18.50 3.42 -1.49
CA THR A 117 -19.82 3.16 -2.08
C THR A 117 -20.48 2.05 -1.30
N SER A 118 -21.42 2.43 -0.43
CA SER A 118 -22.42 1.58 0.21
C SER A 118 -23.40 1.01 -0.80
#